data_AF-A0A6V8DGX2-F1
#
_entry.id   AF-A0A6V8DGX2-F1
#
_cell.length_a   1.000
_cell.length_b   1.000
_cell.length_c   1.000
_cell.angle_alpha   90.00
_cell.angle_beta   90.00
_cell.angle_gamma   90.00
#
_symmetry.space_group_name_H-M   'P 1'
#
loop_
_entity.id
_entity.type
_entity.pdbx_description
1 polymer ?
#
loop_
_entity_poly.entity_id
_entity_poly.type
_entity_poly.pdbx_seq_one_letter_code
_entity_poly.pdbx_strand_id
1 'polypeptide(L)' 'MTILASGTANGAVSILHAMGTGKGCSIPVKLQTLVNIHDEPRAVLGDEHDLLSHVSSIWRKNGFP' A
#
# COMPACT_ATOMS: atom_id res chain seq x y z
N MET A 1 -6.85 11.46 -20.90
CA MET A 1 -6.51 10.02 -20.89
C MET A 1 -5.05 9.76 -21.23
N THR A 2 -4.14 10.54 -20.64
CA THR A 2 -2.70 10.35 -20.80
C THR A 2 -2.07 10.04 -19.45
N ILE A 3 -1.16 9.08 -19.41
CA ILE A 3 -0.32 8.87 -18.23
C ILE A 3 0.74 9.96 -18.24
N LEU A 4 0.70 10.85 -17.25
CA LEU A 4 1.66 11.95 -17.10
C LEU A 4 2.99 11.45 -16.54
N ALA A 5 2.94 10.46 -15.64
CA ALA A 5 4.12 9.83 -15.06
C ALA A 5 3.78 8.42 -14.55
N SER A 6 4.79 7.55 -14.51
CA SER A 6 4.68 6.21 -13.95
C SER A 6 5.89 5.90 -13.07
N GLY A 7 5.66 5.14 -12.00
CA GLY A 7 6.71 4.72 -11.07
C GLY A 7 6.35 3.40 -10.40
N THR A 8 7.35 2.76 -9.82
CA THR A 8 7.17 1.51 -9.06
C THR A 8 7.44 1.76 -7.58
N ALA A 9 6.48 1.36 -6.76
CA ALA A 9 6.64 1.28 -5.32
C ALA A 9 6.81 -0.19 -4.90
N ASN A 10 7.65 -0.45 -3.91
CA ASN A 10 7.80 -1.77 -3.32
C ASN A 10 7.38 -1.69 -1.85
N GLY A 11 6.23 -2.25 -1.52
CA GLY A 11 5.86 -2.57 -0.16
C GLY A 11 6.40 -3.94 0.23
N ALA A 12 6.84 -4.09 1.47
CA ALA A 12 7.14 -5.39 2.07
C ALA A 12 6.31 -5.53 3.34
N VAL A 13 5.51 -6.59 3.42
CA VAL A 13 4.86 -6.98 4.67
C VAL A 13 5.35 -8.37 5.05
N SER A 14 5.56 -8.56 6.35
CA SER A 14 5.92 -9.85 6.92
C SER A 14 4.71 -10.40 7.65
N ILE A 15 4.20 -11.54 7.21
CA ILE A 15 3.17 -12.26 7.96
C ILE A 15 3.89 -12.97 9.11
N LEU A 16 3.63 -12.52 10.33
CA LEU A 16 4.22 -13.08 11.54
C LEU A 16 3.22 -14.03 12.17
N HIS A 17 3.45 -15.34 12.02
CA HIS A 17 2.66 -16.33 12.74
C HIS A 17 3.43 -16.76 14.00
N ALA A 18 2.92 -16.37 15.17
CA ALA A 18 3.40 -16.86 16.45
C ALA A 18 2.45 -17.97 16.93
N MET A 19 2.85 -19.22 16.75
CA MET A 19 2.08 -20.40 17.20
C MET A 19 2.16 -20.60 18.73
N GLY A 20 2.37 -19.55 19.52
CA GLY A 20 2.53 -19.64 20.98
C GLY A 20 3.70 -20.49 21.49
N THR A 21 4.52 -21.08 20.61
CA THR A 21 5.61 -22.03 20.93
C THR A 21 7.00 -21.40 20.96
N GLY A 22 7.09 -20.06 20.91
CA GLY A 22 8.38 -19.34 20.83
C GLY A 22 9.10 -19.49 19.47
N LYS A 23 8.44 -20.10 18.48
CA LYS A 23 8.91 -20.18 17.09
C LYS A 23 7.95 -19.40 16.21
N GLY A 24 8.48 -18.40 15.49
CA GLY A 24 7.74 -17.62 14.51
C GLY A 24 8.32 -17.81 13.12
N CYS A 25 7.45 -17.85 12.11
CA CYS A 25 7.86 -17.74 10.72
C CYS A 25 7.46 -16.36 10.20
N SER A 26 8.38 -15.72 9.48
CA SER A 26 8.10 -14.49 8.73
C SER A 26 8.23 -14.81 7.26
N ILE A 27 7.14 -14.67 6.52
CA ILE A 27 7.14 -14.84 5.07
C ILE A 27 7.14 -13.44 4.44
N PRO A 28 8.16 -13.09 3.63
CA PRO A 28 8.17 -11.83 2.93
C PRO A 28 7.11 -11.85 1.82
N VAL A 29 6.16 -10.93 1.88
CA VAL A 29 5.21 -10.71 0.78
C VAL A 29 5.70 -9.50 -0.01
N LYS A 30 6.12 -9.74 -1.25
CA LYS A 30 6.53 -8.67 -2.17
C LYS A 30 5.28 -7.99 -2.72
N LEU A 31 4.98 -6.80 -2.21
CA LEU A 31 3.88 -5.97 -2.71
C LEU A 31 4.47 -4.95 -3.69
N GLN A 32 4.80 -5.41 -4.89
CA GLN A 32 5.20 -4.49 -5.95
C GLN A 32 3.95 -3.81 -6.51
N THR A 33 3.93 -2.48 -6.48
CA THR A 33 2.78 -1.68 -6.93
C THR A 33 3.24 -0.71 -8.02
N LEU A 34 2.50 -0.68 -9.12
CA LEU A 34 2.66 0.33 -10.17
C LEU A 34 1.83 1.56 -9.80
N VAL A 35 2.45 2.73 -9.82
CA VAL A 35 1.81 4.02 -9.54
C VAL A 35 1.80 4.83 -10.83
N ASN A 36 0.63 5.31 -11.24
CA ASN A 36 0.47 6.15 -12.42
C ASN A 36 -0.18 7.47 -12.02
N ILE A 37 0.35 8.58 -12.55
CA ILE A 37 -0.27 9.89 -12.48
C ILE A 37 -1.04 10.11 -13.77
N HIS A 38 -2.32 10.43 -13.64
CA HIS A 38 -3.21 10.72 -14.75
C HIS A 38 -3.48 12.22 -14.84
N ASP A 39 -3.81 12.68 -16.05
CA ASP A 39 -4.22 14.06 -16.34
C ASP A 39 -5.62 14.42 -15.80
N GLU A 40 -6.37 13.41 -15.40
CA GLU A 40 -7.72 13.54 -14.86
C GLU A 40 -7.94 12.63 -13.64
N PRO A 41 -8.83 13.02 -12.70
CA PRO A 41 -9.20 12.17 -11.57
C PRO A 41 -9.75 10.83 -12.04
N ARG A 42 -9.26 9.73 -11.46
CA ARG A 42 -9.65 8.38 -11.82
C ARG A 42 -10.02 7.56 -10.59
N ALA A 43 -11.20 6.95 -10.62
CA ALA A 43 -11.58 5.96 -9.63
C ALA A 43 -10.80 4.65 -9.87
N VAL A 44 -10.26 4.07 -8.79
CA VAL A 44 -9.62 2.76 -8.83
C VAL A 44 -10.70 1.69 -8.66
N LEU A 45 -10.99 0.96 -9.74
CA LEU A 45 -11.95 -0.14 -9.71
C LEU A 45 -11.48 -1.23 -8.73
N GLY A 46 -12.33 -1.57 -7.76
CA GLY A 46 -12.04 -2.59 -6.75
C GLY A 46 -11.38 -2.06 -5.46
N ASP A 47 -11.14 -0.76 -5.33
CA ASP A 47 -10.74 -0.16 -4.04
C ASP A 47 -11.97 0.17 -3.19
N GLU A 48 -12.67 -0.89 -2.74
CA GLU A 48 -13.88 -0.79 -1.93
C GLU A 48 -13.66 -0.17 -0.53
N HIS A 49 -12.41 -0.10 -0.08
CA HIS A 49 -12.04 0.37 1.25
C HIS A 49 -11.33 1.73 1.24
N ASP A 50 -11.08 2.31 0.06
CA ASP A 50 -10.37 3.58 -0.10
C ASP A 50 -9.07 3.58 0.73
N LEU A 51 -8.27 2.54 0.52
CA LEU A 51 -7.13 2.20 1.40
C LEU A 51 -6.12 3.34 1.47
N LEU A 52 -5.82 3.97 0.32
CA LEU A 52 -4.83 5.05 0.26
C LEU A 52 -5.26 6.26 1.09
N SER A 53 -6.54 6.64 1.03
CA SER A 53 -7.07 7.78 1.78
C SER A 53 -7.03 7.50 3.29
N HIS A 54 -7.39 6.29 3.72
CA HIS A 54 -7.29 5.88 5.12
C HIS A 54 -5.85 5.90 5.64
N VAL A 55 -4.91 5.31 4.89
CA VAL A 55 -3.49 5.30 5.26
C VAL A 55 -2.95 6.74 5.33
N SER A 56 -3.25 7.56 4.33
CA SER A 56 -2.81 8.97 4.28
C SER A 56 -3.38 9.79 5.44
N SER A 57 -4.64 9.55 5.80
CA SER A 57 -5.30 10.21 6.93
C SER A 57 -4.62 9.88 8.26
N ILE A 58 -4.36 8.58 8.52
CA ILE A 58 -3.65 8.15 9.73
C ILE A 58 -2.22 8.71 9.74
N TRP A 59 -1.53 8.66 8.60
CA TRP A 59 -0.17 9.19 8.47
C TRP A 59 -0.09 10.67 8.86
N ARG A 60 -0.96 11.50 8.28
CA ARG A 60 -1.08 12.94 8.60
C ARG A 60 -1.49 13.18 10.05
N LYS A 61 -2.41 12.37 10.59
CA LYS A 61 -2.86 12.48 12.00
C LYS A 61 -1.71 12.25 12.98
N ASN A 62 -0.71 11.46 12.61
CA ASN A 62 0.50 11.23 13.41
C ASN A 62 1.59 12.28 13.18
N GLY A 63 1.31 13.36 12.42
CA GLY A 63 2.24 14.47 12.21
C GLY A 63 3.26 14.25 11.10
N PHE A 64 3.09 13.22 10.28
CA PHE A 64 3.94 12.99 9.12
C PHE A 64 3.43 13.74 7.87
N PRO A 65 4.32 14.17 6.96
CA PRO A 65 3.95 14.93 5.76
C PRO A 65 2.99 14.17 4.83
#